data_AF-A0A7L3X0L7-F1
#
_entry.id   AF-A0A7L3X0L7-F1
#
_cell.length_a   1.000
_cell.length_b   1.000
_cell.length_c   1.000
_cell.angle_alpha   90.00
_cell.angle_beta   90.00
_cell.angle_gamma   90.00
#
_symmetry.space_group_name_H-M   'P 1'
#
loop_
_entity.id
_entity.type
_entity.pdbx_description
1 polymer ?
#
loop_
_entity_poly.entity_id
_entity_poly.type
_entity_poly.pdbx_seq_one_letter_code
_entity_poly.pdbx_strand_id
1 'polypeptide(L)'
;PVPRWCRREVDQQHRETLEHRGEMRVLEQRSPWGLLRVGCLGQPLTQHLLPYARTLPLPLFAPPDLRGPKPGLRRTLSRSLSHEAQRG
;
A
#
# COMPACT_ATOMS: atom_id res chain seq x y z
N PRO A 1 14.13 18.29 -13.19
CA PRO A 1 13.16 19.25 -12.61
C PRO A 1 12.49 18.63 -11.37
N VAL A 2 12.39 19.36 -10.26
CA VAL A 2 11.68 18.88 -9.07
C VAL A 2 10.18 18.79 -9.39
N PRO A 3 9.49 17.69 -9.04
CA PRO A 3 8.04 17.60 -9.16
C PRO A 3 7.37 18.76 -8.42
N ARG A 4 6.38 19.40 -9.06
CA ARG A 4 5.63 20.53 -8.49
C ARG A 4 4.15 20.21 -8.52
N TRP A 5 3.44 20.62 -7.48
CA TRP A 5 1.99 20.58 -7.43
C TRP A 5 1.44 22.01 -7.45
N CYS A 6 0.24 22.17 -8.03
CA CYS A 6 -0.48 23.43 -8.09
C CYS A 6 -1.95 23.15 -7.84
N ARG A 7 -2.58 23.95 -6.96
CA ARG A 7 -4.02 23.97 -6.72
C ARG A 7 -4.49 25.41 -6.96
N ARG A 8 -5.47 25.58 -7.83
CA ARG A 8 -6.05 26.89 -8.16
C ARG A 8 -7.55 26.85 -7.93
N GLU A 9 -8.06 27.87 -7.27
CA GLU A 9 -9.48 28.04 -6.96
C GLU A 9 -9.92 29.43 -7.41
N VAL A 10 -11.12 29.49 -7.98
CA VAL A 10 -11.69 30.74 -8.48
C VAL A 10 -13.12 30.82 -7.98
N ASP A 11 -13.40 31.84 -7.18
CA ASP A 11 -14.75 32.19 -6.75
C ASP A 11 -15.21 33.40 -7.56
N GLN A 12 -16.08 33.15 -8.54
CA GLN A 12 -16.59 34.21 -9.43
C GLN A 12 -17.62 35.12 -8.74
N GLN A 13 -18.32 34.61 -7.73
CA GLN A 13 -19.35 35.36 -7.02
C GLN A 13 -18.71 36.46 -6.15
N HIS A 14 -17.63 36.11 -5.46
CA HIS A 14 -16.87 37.05 -4.63
C HIS A 14 -15.71 37.74 -5.38
N ARG A 15 -15.45 37.34 -6.63
CA ARG A 15 -14.33 37.81 -7.48
C ARG A 15 -12.97 37.52 -6.85
N GLU A 16 -12.83 36.36 -6.24
CA GLU A 16 -11.62 35.93 -5.56
C GLU A 16 -10.92 34.83 -6.36
N THR A 17 -9.59 34.79 -6.27
CA THR A 17 -8.77 33.74 -6.87
C THR A 17 -7.66 33.39 -5.91
N LEU A 18 -7.53 32.10 -5.63
CA LEU A 18 -6.50 31.54 -4.77
C LEU A 18 -5.64 30.57 -5.56
N GLU A 19 -4.32 30.63 -5.36
CA GLU A 19 -3.40 29.70 -5.99
C GLU A 19 -2.33 29.25 -5.01
N HIS A 20 -2.23 27.93 -4.81
CA HIS A 20 -1.22 27.29 -3.99
C HIS A 20 -0.28 26.48 -4.88
N ARG A 21 1.02 26.70 -4.74
CA ARG A 21 2.06 25.92 -5.42
C ARG A 21 3.05 25.38 -4.40
N GLY A 22 3.58 24.21 -4.65
CA GLY A 22 4.64 23.63 -3.83
C GLY A 22 5.51 22.68 -4.61
N GLU A 23 6.73 22.51 -4.11
CA GLU A 23 7.64 21.47 -4.57
C GLU A 23 7.39 20.18 -3.81
N MET A 24 7.55 19.05 -4.49
CA MET A 24 7.42 17.72 -3.92
C MET A 24 8.66 16.92 -4.24
N ARG A 25 9.29 16.36 -3.21
CA ARG A 25 10.44 15.47 -3.37
C ARG A 25 9.96 14.04 -3.30
N VAL A 26 10.19 13.28 -4.37
CA VAL A 26 9.93 11.83 -4.39
C VAL A 26 11.14 11.11 -3.84
N LEU A 27 10.91 10.13 -2.97
CA LEU A 27 11.91 9.22 -2.45
C LEU A 27 11.64 7.82 -2.98
N GLU A 28 12.68 7.18 -3.51
CA GLU A 28 12.69 5.76 -3.88
C GLU A 28 13.87 5.08 -3.19
N GLN A 29 13.58 4.04 -2.41
CA GLN A 29 14.59 3.25 -1.70
C GLN A 29 14.39 1.78 -2.03
N ARG A 30 15.46 1.12 -2.51
CA ARG A 30 15.48 -0.32 -2.81
C ARG A 30 16.42 -1.05 -1.84
N SER A 31 16.02 -2.23 -1.41
CA SER A 31 16.88 -3.13 -0.61
C SER A 31 17.34 -4.35 -1.42
N PRO A 32 18.45 -4.99 -1.04
CA PRO A 32 18.90 -6.25 -1.66
C PRO A 32 17.89 -7.39 -1.53
N TRP A 33 16.97 -7.33 -0.55
CA TRP A 33 15.95 -8.35 -0.31
C TRP A 33 14.64 -8.10 -1.06
N GLY A 34 14.67 -7.24 -2.09
CA GLY A 34 13.49 -6.94 -2.90
C GLY A 34 12.47 -6.04 -2.22
N LEU A 35 12.85 -5.32 -1.16
CA LEU A 35 11.96 -4.34 -0.52
C LEU A 35 12.07 -3.00 -1.24
N LEU A 36 10.96 -2.50 -1.75
CA LEU A 36 10.84 -1.16 -2.33
C LEU A 36 10.03 -0.27 -1.38
N ARG A 37 10.59 0.87 -1.00
CA ARG A 37 9.87 1.96 -0.30
C ARG A 37 9.84 3.17 -1.22
N VAL A 38 8.64 3.67 -1.50
CA VAL A 38 8.44 4.77 -2.45
C VAL A 38 7.35 5.71 -1.97
N GLY A 39 7.52 7.01 -2.21
CA GLY A 39 6.52 8.03 -1.87
C GLY A 39 7.07 9.44 -1.85
N CYS A 40 6.27 10.37 -1.34
CA CYS A 40 6.66 11.76 -1.18
C CYS A 40 7.36 11.96 0.18
N LEU A 41 8.48 12.68 0.18
CA LEU A 41 9.21 12.99 1.41
C LEU A 41 8.32 13.78 2.38
N GLY A 42 8.30 13.38 3.64
CA GLY A 42 7.42 13.97 4.67
C GLY A 42 6.02 13.35 4.71
N GLN A 43 5.71 12.38 3.85
CA GLN A 43 4.50 11.56 3.90
C GLN A 43 4.85 10.10 4.19
N PRO A 44 3.90 9.27 4.68
CA PRO A 44 4.11 7.83 4.79
C PRO A 44 4.48 7.21 3.45
N LEU A 45 5.55 6.41 3.43
CA LEU A 45 6.01 5.72 2.23
C LEU A 45 5.25 4.42 2.04
N THR A 46 4.88 4.11 0.80
CA THR A 46 4.32 2.81 0.45
C THR A 46 5.44 1.79 0.33
N GLN A 47 5.21 0.58 0.85
CA GLN A 47 6.15 -0.52 0.79
C GLN A 47 5.64 -1.64 -0.13
N HIS A 48 6.51 -2.12 -1.00
CA HIS A 48 6.24 -3.24 -1.91
C HIS A 48 7.33 -4.31 -1.80
N LEU A 49 6.94 -5.58 -1.87
CA LEU A 49 7.86 -6.70 -2.04
C LEU A 49 8.00 -7.00 -3.54
N LEU A 50 9.23 -7.17 -4.01
CA LEU A 50 9.57 -7.43 -5.41
C LEU A 50 9.98 -8.90 -5.62
N PRO A 51 9.66 -9.52 -6.79
CA PRO A 51 8.91 -8.92 -7.90
C PRO A 51 7.46 -8.64 -7.51
N TYR A 52 6.92 -7.50 -7.97
CA TYR A 52 5.60 -7.05 -7.57
C TYR A 52 4.51 -8.00 -8.10
N ALA A 53 3.84 -8.70 -7.19
CA ALA A 53 2.71 -9.55 -7.52
C ALA A 53 1.39 -8.77 -7.36
N ARG A 54 0.63 -8.63 -8.45
CA ARG A 54 -0.73 -8.06 -8.44
C ARG A 54 -1.73 -9.13 -7.99
N THR A 55 -1.59 -9.64 -6.78
CA THR A 55 -2.56 -10.57 -6.23
C THR A 55 -3.78 -9.79 -5.75
N LEU A 56 -4.96 -10.24 -6.15
CA LEU A 56 -6.19 -9.76 -5.55
C LEU A 56 -6.17 -10.11 -4.05
N PRO A 57 -6.72 -9.25 -3.18
CA PRO A 57 -6.91 -9.60 -1.78
C PRO A 57 -7.67 -10.92 -1.71
N LEU A 58 -7.32 -11.75 -0.73
CA LEU A 58 -8.01 -13.02 -0.50
C LEU A 58 -9.52 -12.76 -0.48
N PRO A 59 -10.32 -13.51 -1.25
CA PRO A 59 -11.74 -13.25 -1.32
C PRO A 59 -12.35 -13.40 0.08
N LEU A 60 -13.09 -12.37 0.51
CA LEU A 60 -13.81 -12.40 1.80
C LEU A 60 -14.80 -13.58 1.85
N PHE A 61 -15.28 -14.01 0.68
CA PHE A 61 -16.09 -15.20 0.49
C PHE A 61 -15.38 -16.12 -0.50
N ALA A 62 -14.57 -17.04 0.02
CA ALA A 62 -14.15 -18.17 -0.80
C ALA A 62 -15.41 -19.00 -1.13
N PRO A 63 -15.69 -19.32 -2.41
CA PRO A 63 -16.79 -20.21 -2.72
C PRO A 63 -16.59 -21.55 -1.97
N PRO A 64 -17.67 -22.17 -1.46
CA PRO A 64 -17.55 -23.48 -0.85
C PRO A 64 -16.89 -24.42 -1.85
N ASP A 65 -15.88 -25.16 -1.38
CA ASP A 65 -15.16 -26.12 -2.20
C ASP A 65 -16.17 -27.15 -2.73
N LEU A 66 -16.47 -27.12 -4.03
CA LEU A 66 -17.42 -28.04 -4.67
C LEU A 66 -16.89 -29.49 -4.68
N ARG A 67 -15.63 -29.67 -4.28
CA ARG A 67 -15.05 -30.96 -3.94
C ARG A 67 -15.58 -31.30 -2.56
N GLY A 68 -16.66 -32.09 -2.52
CA GLY A 68 -17.32 -32.52 -1.29
C GLY A 68 -16.34 -32.98 -0.20
N PRO A 69 -16.75 -32.93 1.08
CA PRO A 69 -15.86 -33.09 2.22
C PRO A 69 -15.03 -34.37 2.07
N LYS A 70 -13.70 -34.22 1.91
CA LYS A 70 -12.78 -35.33 2.10
C LYS A 70 -12.89 -35.73 3.58
N PRO A 71 -13.33 -36.96 3.90
CA PRO A 71 -13.49 -37.36 5.29
C PRO A 71 -12.11 -37.29 5.97
N GLY A 72 -11.99 -36.49 7.03
CA GLY A 72 -10.86 -36.52 7.95
C GLY A 72 -10.09 -35.22 8.20
N LEU A 73 -10.26 -34.16 7.41
CA LEU A 73 -9.49 -32.92 7.65
C LEU A 73 -10.32 -31.84 8.35
N ARG A 74 -10.36 -31.89 9.69
CA ARG A 74 -10.73 -30.72 10.49
C ARG A 74 -9.67 -29.64 10.25
N ARG A 75 -10.00 -28.61 9.47
CA ARG A 75 -9.14 -27.45 9.24
C ARG A 75 -9.14 -26.61 10.52
N THR A 76 -8.18 -26.86 11.41
CA THR A 76 -7.96 -26.00 12.57
C THR A 76 -7.48 -24.64 12.08
N LEU A 77 -8.07 -23.58 12.64
CA LEU A 77 -7.62 -22.20 12.43
C LEU A 77 -6.35 -21.98 13.26
N SER A 78 -5.21 -22.45 12.79
CA SER A 78 -3.93 -22.07 13.39
C SER A 78 -3.48 -20.72 12.84
N ARG A 79 -3.72 -19.69 13.66
CA ARG A 79 -3.11 -18.38 13.56
C ARG A 79 -1.69 -18.47 14.11
N SER A 80 -0.68 -18.65 13.25
CA SER A 80 0.72 -18.49 13.65
C SER A 80 1.13 -17.02 13.49
N LEU A 81 1.05 -16.27 14.59
CA LEU A 81 1.83 -15.04 14.78
C LEU A 81 3.26 -15.47 15.12
N SER A 82 4.20 -15.36 14.17
CA SER A 82 5.62 -15.44 14.50
C SER A 82 6.06 -14.12 15.13
N HIS A 83 6.19 -14.12 16.45
CA HIS A 83 7.03 -13.20 17.21
C HIS A 83 8.48 -13.64 17.01
N GLU A 84 9.27 -12.89 16.25
CA GLU A 84 10.71 -12.83 16.47
C GLU A 84 11.21 -11.42 16.13
N ALA A 85 10.95 -10.50 17.05
CA ALA A 85 11.73 -9.30 17.23
C ALA A 85 12.55 -9.47 18.53
N GLN A 86 13.82 -9.07 18.47
CA GLN A 86 14.74 -8.85 19.58
C GLN A 86 15.28 -10.08 20.34
N ARG A 87 16.16 -10.83 19.69
CA ARG A 87 17.46 -11.18 20.31
C ARG A 87 18.56 -10.51 19.50
N GLY A 88 19.30 -9.64 20.18
CA GLY A 88 20.33 -8.77 19.64
C GLY A 88 20.47 -7.58 20.54
#